data_AF-A0A3S4MFE3-F1
#
_entry.id   AF-A0A3S4MFE3-F1
#
_cell.length_a   1.000
_cell.length_b   1.000
_cell.length_c   1.000
_cell.angle_alpha   90.00
_cell.angle_beta   90.00
_cell.angle_gamma   90.00
#
_symmetry.space_group_name_H-M   'P 1'
#
loop_
_entity.id
_entity.type
_entity.pdbx_description
1 polymer ?
#
loop_
_entity_poly.entity_id
_entity_poly.type
_entity_poly.pdbx_seq_one_letter_code
_entity_poly.pdbx_strand_id
1 'polypeptide(L)'
;MPCIVSGPVRAINGAILPGTTVVVERRGVYGQDGAMVLPARQGAIVGADGTLSVELYPGPYIGLVRLGRELWEFRLSVPEAARAALADCLDQMPVLTPLLVVQTREAAAAATGAAQMAKADAVATAQDREAVNATAARVATDTASAAASAAAADASARAAETAAGVAAAKAVAAAADALAAAQDREAVDAAAARVATDTASAAASASAADASAQSAETAAGIARSPAASLYGACGGSANAITVTTGLSGIAIGTEIRFRAIAANTGPATLTVDGTGAIPCRTITGAVLPAGYIRTTVDTVARYDGTYWVLGREIERGSNGAGEYERRADGAQICTYSAVGAAGPIMTAEGAIWRSTEYSWTFPASFTATGNLAVNGSLRTGAAAWNKVRVTGISSASVMLFAANSNVNNFTVDFNAIGRWY
;
A
#
# COMPACT_ATOMS: atom_id res chain seq x y z
N MET A 1 -100.93 -30.82 17.50
CA MET A 1 -102.10 -30.78 18.42
C MET A 1 -101.67 -30.12 19.72
N PRO A 2 -102.56 -29.41 20.44
CA PRO A 2 -102.24 -28.96 21.79
C PRO A 2 -102.05 -30.15 22.75
N CYS A 3 -101.13 -29.98 23.71
CA CYS A 3 -100.77 -30.92 24.76
C CYS A 3 -101.27 -30.37 26.10
N ILE A 4 -102.05 -31.15 26.86
CA ILE A 4 -102.40 -30.76 28.23
C ILE A 4 -101.23 -31.10 29.13
N VAL A 5 -100.50 -30.08 29.57
CA VAL A 5 -99.42 -30.19 30.56
C VAL A 5 -100.04 -30.04 31.93
N SER A 6 -99.94 -31.09 32.75
CA SER A 6 -100.52 -31.10 34.09
C SER A 6 -99.55 -31.61 35.15
N GLY A 7 -99.59 -31.03 36.34
CA GLY A 7 -98.78 -31.53 37.46
C GLY A 7 -98.81 -30.62 38.68
N PRO A 8 -98.32 -31.11 39.83
CA PRO A 8 -98.33 -30.35 41.07
C PRO A 8 -97.33 -29.19 41.02
N VAL A 9 -97.76 -28.03 41.49
CA VAL A 9 -96.90 -26.85 41.72
C VAL A 9 -96.73 -26.68 43.22
N ARG A 10 -95.48 -26.81 43.69
CA ARG A 10 -95.13 -26.74 45.10
C ARG A 10 -94.03 -25.71 45.33
N ALA A 11 -94.05 -25.07 46.48
CA ALA A 11 -92.92 -24.27 46.96
C ALA A 11 -91.74 -25.18 47.33
N ILE A 12 -90.54 -24.58 47.50
CA ILE A 12 -89.31 -25.33 47.86
C ILE A 12 -89.44 -26.10 49.18
N ASN A 13 -90.34 -25.68 50.08
CA ASN A 13 -90.64 -26.36 51.33
C ASN A 13 -91.68 -27.49 51.19
N GLY A 14 -92.12 -27.81 49.97
CA GLY A 14 -93.10 -28.86 49.67
C GLY A 14 -94.57 -28.45 49.77
N ALA A 15 -94.87 -27.22 50.23
CA ALA A 15 -96.24 -26.72 50.35
C ALA A 15 -96.90 -26.54 48.97
N ILE A 16 -98.18 -26.92 48.84
CA ILE A 16 -98.98 -26.68 47.63
C ILE A 16 -99.28 -25.18 47.47
N LEU A 17 -99.41 -24.71 46.23
CA LEU A 17 -99.55 -23.29 45.89
C LEU A 17 -100.90 -22.97 45.21
N PRO A 18 -102.05 -23.18 45.86
CA PRO A 18 -103.37 -22.97 45.24
C PRO A 18 -103.61 -21.50 44.91
N GLY A 19 -104.31 -21.23 43.80
CA GLY A 19 -104.63 -19.87 43.36
C GLY A 19 -103.47 -19.10 42.75
N THR A 20 -102.27 -19.69 42.68
CA THR A 20 -101.10 -19.05 42.06
C THR A 20 -101.29 -18.97 40.55
N THR A 21 -101.04 -17.79 39.97
CA THR A 21 -101.03 -17.64 38.51
C THR A 21 -99.67 -18.07 37.95
N VAL A 22 -99.69 -19.09 37.09
CA VAL A 22 -98.54 -19.48 36.29
C VAL A 22 -98.77 -18.95 34.87
N VAL A 23 -97.82 -18.16 34.39
CA VAL A 23 -97.82 -17.64 33.04
C VAL A 23 -96.76 -18.39 32.27
N VAL A 24 -97.14 -19.05 31.19
CA VAL A 24 -96.21 -19.74 30.31
C VAL A 24 -96.06 -18.93 29.03
N GLU A 25 -94.82 -18.57 28.70
CA GLU A 25 -94.48 -17.72 27.56
C GLU A 25 -93.63 -18.48 26.56
N ARG A 26 -93.99 -18.41 25.28
CA ARG A 26 -93.14 -18.83 24.14
C ARG A 26 -92.89 -17.63 23.24
N ARG A 27 -91.85 -17.73 22.42
CA ARG A 27 -91.80 -16.88 21.21
C ARG A 27 -93.03 -17.20 20.35
N GLY A 28 -93.88 -16.21 20.14
CA GLY A 28 -95.07 -16.32 19.30
C GLY A 28 -94.70 -16.76 17.88
N VAL A 29 -95.55 -17.57 17.27
CA VAL A 29 -95.40 -17.98 15.87
C VAL A 29 -96.47 -17.24 15.06
N TYR A 30 -96.01 -16.47 14.08
CA TYR A 30 -96.84 -15.69 13.18
C TYR A 30 -96.94 -16.41 11.83
N GLY A 31 -98.14 -16.41 11.25
CA GLY A 31 -98.38 -16.90 9.89
C GLY A 31 -97.78 -15.96 8.85
N GLN A 32 -97.73 -16.41 7.58
CA GLN A 32 -97.23 -15.59 6.47
C GLN A 32 -98.04 -14.31 6.22
N ASP A 33 -99.28 -14.26 6.72
CA ASP A 33 -100.20 -13.11 6.70
C ASP A 33 -100.03 -12.17 7.92
N GLY A 34 -99.09 -12.46 8.82
CA GLY A 34 -98.87 -11.70 10.05
C GLY A 34 -99.88 -12.01 11.16
N ALA A 35 -100.84 -12.91 10.96
CA ALA A 35 -101.75 -13.33 12.01
C ALA A 35 -101.00 -14.23 13.01
N MET A 36 -101.21 -14.01 14.31
CA MET A 36 -100.63 -14.86 15.35
C MET A 36 -101.33 -16.23 15.31
N VAL A 37 -100.61 -17.26 14.86
CA VAL A 37 -101.14 -18.62 14.71
C VAL A 37 -101.13 -19.37 16.04
N LEU A 38 -100.19 -19.02 16.93
CA LEU A 38 -100.01 -19.64 18.24
C LEU A 38 -99.87 -18.54 19.30
N PRO A 39 -100.67 -18.56 20.38
CA PRO A 39 -100.60 -17.54 21.43
C PRO A 39 -99.21 -17.53 22.08
N ALA A 40 -98.61 -16.34 22.19
CA ALA A 40 -97.30 -16.16 22.80
C ALA A 40 -97.32 -16.36 24.32
N ARG A 41 -98.49 -16.21 24.96
CA ARG A 41 -98.65 -16.18 26.41
C ARG A 41 -99.92 -16.91 26.81
N GLN A 42 -99.80 -17.83 27.76
CA GLN A 42 -100.93 -18.56 28.30
C GLN A 42 -100.86 -18.58 29.82
N GLY A 43 -101.92 -18.08 30.45
CA GLY A 43 -102.07 -18.09 31.90
C GLY A 43 -102.90 -19.28 32.34
N ALA A 44 -102.48 -19.94 33.41
CA ALA A 44 -103.29 -20.90 34.12
C ALA A 44 -103.18 -20.65 35.63
N ILE A 45 -104.30 -20.88 36.33
CA ILE A 45 -104.36 -20.77 37.78
C ILE A 45 -104.20 -22.17 38.36
N VAL A 46 -103.31 -22.31 39.35
CA VAL A 46 -103.12 -23.57 40.07
C VAL A 46 -104.39 -23.89 40.86
N GLY A 47 -104.93 -25.10 40.68
CA GLY A 47 -106.14 -25.57 41.35
C GLY A 47 -106.01 -25.64 42.87
N ALA A 48 -107.14 -25.81 43.56
CA ALA A 48 -107.17 -25.95 45.03
C ALA A 48 -106.37 -27.16 45.54
N ASP A 49 -106.19 -28.18 44.70
CA ASP A 49 -105.37 -29.37 44.94
C ASP A 49 -103.87 -29.15 44.69
N GLY A 50 -103.47 -27.95 44.25
CA GLY A 50 -102.09 -27.63 43.90
C GLY A 50 -101.69 -28.05 42.47
N THR A 51 -102.62 -28.52 41.64
CA THR A 51 -102.34 -28.97 40.28
C THR A 51 -102.46 -27.82 39.28
N LEU A 52 -101.42 -27.59 38.48
CA LEU A 52 -101.50 -26.77 37.27
C LEU A 52 -101.97 -27.64 36.13
N SER A 53 -102.91 -27.15 35.31
CA SER A 53 -103.31 -27.78 34.05
C SER A 53 -103.40 -26.70 32.98
N VAL A 54 -102.53 -26.75 31.99
CA VAL A 54 -102.45 -25.77 30.91
C VAL A 54 -102.29 -26.47 29.58
N GLU A 55 -103.01 -25.99 28.58
CA GLU A 55 -103.01 -26.56 27.23
C GLU A 55 -101.96 -25.86 26.36
N LEU A 56 -100.79 -26.45 26.19
CA LEU A 56 -99.65 -25.86 25.48
C LEU A 56 -99.37 -26.61 24.18
N TYR A 57 -98.90 -25.91 23.15
CA TYR A 57 -98.42 -26.56 21.92
C TYR A 57 -96.99 -27.10 22.11
N PRO A 58 -96.58 -28.13 21.36
CA PRO A 58 -95.20 -28.64 21.47
C PRO A 58 -94.14 -27.55 21.23
N GLY A 59 -93.03 -27.64 21.96
CA GLY A 59 -91.89 -26.73 21.88
C GLY A 59 -91.44 -26.14 23.22
N PRO A 60 -90.41 -25.27 23.19
CA PRO A 60 -89.83 -24.66 24.39
C PRO A 60 -90.64 -23.45 24.87
N TYR A 61 -90.81 -23.34 26.18
CA TYR A 61 -91.41 -22.21 26.85
C TYR A 61 -90.60 -21.80 28.08
N ILE A 62 -90.85 -20.56 28.51
CA ILE A 62 -90.42 -20.01 29.78
C ILE A 62 -91.66 -19.89 30.66
N GLY A 63 -91.70 -20.65 31.74
CA GLY A 63 -92.70 -20.54 32.79
C GLY A 63 -92.32 -19.47 33.79
N LEU A 64 -93.27 -18.59 34.09
CA LEU A 64 -93.15 -17.53 35.08
C LEU A 64 -94.19 -17.77 36.18
N VAL A 65 -93.72 -17.99 37.42
CA VAL A 65 -94.57 -18.08 38.61
C VAL A 65 -94.40 -16.82 39.43
N ARG A 66 -95.49 -16.13 39.74
CA ARG A 66 -95.45 -14.99 40.67
C ARG A 66 -95.86 -15.45 42.07
N LEU A 67 -94.93 -15.39 43.01
CA LEU A 67 -95.15 -15.69 44.43
C LEU A 67 -94.93 -14.40 45.23
N GLY A 68 -96.01 -13.71 45.57
CA GLY A 68 -95.93 -12.38 46.20
C GLY A 68 -95.29 -11.35 45.26
N ARG A 69 -94.13 -10.79 45.66
CA ARG A 69 -93.36 -9.81 44.87
C ARG A 69 -92.25 -10.44 44.02
N GLU A 70 -91.95 -11.72 44.24
CA GLU A 70 -90.89 -12.41 43.51
C GLU A 70 -91.43 -13.09 42.25
N LEU A 71 -90.64 -13.03 41.18
CA LEU A 71 -90.92 -13.68 39.91
C LEU A 71 -89.91 -14.81 39.74
N TRP A 72 -90.41 -16.03 39.62
CA TRP A 72 -89.59 -17.22 39.43
C TRP A 72 -89.69 -17.69 37.99
N GLU A 73 -88.53 -17.91 37.36
CA GLU A 73 -88.42 -18.37 35.98
C GLU A 73 -88.04 -19.86 35.97
N PHE A 74 -88.72 -20.64 35.12
CA PHE A 74 -88.32 -22.02 34.82
C PHE A 74 -88.49 -22.30 33.33
N ARG A 75 -87.67 -23.21 32.80
CA ARG A 75 -87.74 -23.61 31.39
C ARG A 75 -88.49 -24.92 31.27
N LEU A 76 -89.35 -25.00 30.26
CA LEU A 76 -90.11 -26.20 29.97
C LEU A 76 -90.11 -26.53 28.47
N SER A 77 -90.01 -27.81 28.15
CA SER A 77 -90.05 -28.37 26.81
C SER A 77 -91.28 -29.26 26.68
N VAL A 78 -92.29 -28.82 25.93
CA VAL A 78 -93.56 -29.54 25.76
C VAL A 78 -93.42 -30.56 24.62
N PRO A 79 -93.63 -31.86 24.87
CA PRO A 79 -93.52 -32.89 23.84
C PRO A 79 -94.73 -32.89 22.90
N GLU A 80 -94.60 -33.56 21.74
CA GLU A 80 -95.71 -33.82 20.82
C GLU A 80 -96.60 -34.98 21.32
N ALA A 81 -97.37 -34.72 22.37
CA ALA A 81 -98.31 -35.67 22.97
C ALA A 81 -99.64 -35.00 23.34
N ALA A 82 -100.72 -35.77 23.49
CA ALA A 82 -102.00 -35.22 23.93
C ALA A 82 -101.99 -34.76 25.40
N ARG A 83 -101.15 -35.39 26.24
CA ARG A 83 -100.95 -35.08 27.66
C ARG A 83 -99.49 -35.27 28.03
N ALA A 84 -98.97 -34.41 28.90
CA ALA A 84 -97.63 -34.55 29.49
C ALA A 84 -97.65 -34.16 30.97
N ALA A 85 -96.83 -34.82 31.79
CA ALA A 85 -96.66 -34.40 33.18
C ALA A 85 -95.74 -33.18 33.23
N LEU A 86 -96.08 -32.18 34.06
CA LEU A 86 -95.27 -30.97 34.21
C LEU A 86 -93.81 -31.30 34.59
N ALA A 87 -93.59 -32.33 35.41
CA ALA A 87 -92.26 -32.77 35.81
C ALA A 87 -91.39 -33.26 34.65
N ASP A 88 -92.00 -33.92 33.65
CA ASP A 88 -91.31 -34.44 32.48
C ASP A 88 -90.99 -33.32 31.47
N CYS A 89 -91.75 -32.23 31.52
CA CYS A 89 -91.52 -31.06 30.68
C CYS A 89 -90.47 -30.10 31.23
N LEU A 90 -90.06 -30.19 32.50
CA LEU A 90 -89.07 -29.28 33.08
C LEU A 90 -87.66 -29.63 32.58
N ASP A 91 -87.02 -28.70 31.86
CA ASP A 91 -85.58 -28.77 31.57
C ASP A 91 -84.85 -28.55 32.91
N GLN A 92 -84.63 -29.63 33.66
CA GLN A 92 -83.90 -29.56 34.92
C GLN A 92 -82.49 -29.07 34.61
N MET A 93 -82.14 -27.87 35.12
CA MET A 93 -80.73 -27.50 35.25
C MET A 93 -80.00 -28.68 35.90
N PRO A 94 -78.81 -29.10 35.39
CA PRO A 94 -78.08 -30.17 36.03
C PRO A 94 -77.91 -29.80 37.50
N VAL A 95 -78.40 -30.68 38.38
CA VAL A 95 -78.25 -30.53 39.82
C VAL A 95 -76.77 -30.20 40.06
N LEU A 96 -76.49 -29.06 40.72
CA LEU A 96 -75.13 -28.72 41.15
C LEU A 96 -74.67 -29.82 42.10
N THR A 97 -74.06 -30.86 41.54
CA THR A 97 -73.51 -31.95 42.34
C THR A 97 -72.34 -31.37 43.13
N PRO A 98 -72.11 -31.84 44.37
CA PRO A 98 -70.93 -31.46 45.14
C PRO A 98 -69.62 -31.57 44.35
N LEU A 99 -69.55 -32.49 43.39
CA LEU A 99 -68.43 -32.66 42.47
C LEU A 99 -68.16 -31.43 41.59
N LEU A 100 -69.19 -30.80 41.01
CA LEU A 100 -69.05 -29.59 40.20
C LEU A 100 -68.54 -28.39 41.01
N VAL A 101 -68.93 -28.29 42.29
CA VAL A 101 -68.41 -27.25 43.19
C VAL A 101 -66.92 -27.49 43.53
N VAL A 102 -66.50 -28.75 43.69
CA VAL A 102 -65.09 -29.08 43.90
C VAL A 102 -64.27 -28.78 42.63
N GLN A 103 -64.73 -29.24 41.46
CA GLN A 103 -64.06 -28.99 40.18
C GLN A 103 -63.93 -27.50 39.86
N THR A 104 -64.96 -26.69 40.13
CA THR A 104 -64.89 -25.24 39.92
C THR A 104 -63.90 -24.55 40.87
N ARG A 105 -63.77 -25.02 42.12
CA ARG A 105 -62.75 -24.53 43.06
C ARG A 105 -61.34 -24.93 42.64
N GLU A 106 -61.14 -26.16 42.20
CA GLU A 106 -59.86 -26.63 41.67
C GLU A 106 -59.45 -25.84 40.43
N ALA A 107 -60.38 -25.60 39.50
CA ALA A 107 -60.14 -24.77 38.33
C ALA A 107 -59.80 -23.31 38.69
N ALA A 108 -60.49 -22.73 39.68
CA ALA A 108 -60.19 -21.38 40.16
C ALA A 108 -58.81 -21.28 40.84
N ALA A 109 -58.43 -22.30 41.62
CA ALA A 109 -57.10 -22.40 42.22
C ALA A 109 -56.00 -22.55 41.16
N ALA A 110 -56.22 -23.41 40.15
CA ALA A 110 -55.31 -23.58 39.02
C ALA A 110 -55.16 -22.29 38.21
N ALA A 111 -56.25 -21.57 37.94
CA ALA A 111 -56.22 -20.28 37.26
C ALA A 111 -55.45 -19.22 38.06
N THR A 112 -55.61 -19.20 39.38
CA THR A 112 -54.86 -18.30 40.27
C THR A 112 -53.37 -18.63 40.25
N GLY A 113 -53.00 -19.92 40.32
CA GLY A 113 -51.62 -20.37 40.21
C GLY A 113 -50.99 -19.98 38.87
N ALA A 114 -51.69 -20.21 37.75
CA ALA A 114 -51.23 -19.82 36.43
C ALA A 114 -51.03 -18.30 36.30
N ALA A 115 -51.94 -17.49 36.86
CA ALA A 115 -51.82 -16.03 36.87
C ALA A 115 -50.61 -15.55 37.70
N GLN A 116 -50.32 -16.20 38.83
CA GLN A 116 -49.15 -15.91 39.66
C GLN A 116 -47.84 -16.27 38.95
N MET A 117 -47.79 -17.43 38.28
CA MET A 117 -46.63 -17.83 37.47
C MET A 117 -46.40 -16.84 36.32
N ALA A 118 -47.44 -16.48 35.56
CA ALA A 118 -47.33 -15.51 34.48
C ALA A 118 -46.86 -14.13 34.98
N LYS A 119 -47.29 -13.71 36.18
CA LYS A 119 -46.79 -12.48 36.81
C LYS A 119 -45.30 -12.60 37.17
N ALA A 120 -44.87 -13.74 37.73
CA ALA A 120 -43.47 -13.97 38.06
C ALA A 120 -42.58 -13.94 36.80
N ASP A 121 -43.00 -14.60 35.73
CA ASP A 121 -42.29 -14.63 34.45
C ASP A 121 -42.20 -13.23 33.82
N ALA A 122 -43.27 -12.43 33.92
CA ALA A 122 -43.26 -11.05 33.44
C ALA A 122 -42.29 -10.15 34.23
N VAL A 123 -42.20 -10.34 35.55
CA VAL A 123 -41.25 -9.61 36.40
C VAL A 123 -39.81 -10.02 36.08
N ALA A 124 -39.54 -11.33 35.95
CA ALA A 124 -38.22 -11.83 35.56
C ALA A 124 -37.79 -11.27 34.19
N THR A 125 -38.70 -11.29 33.20
CA THR A 125 -38.44 -10.72 31.87
C THR A 125 -38.16 -9.21 31.93
N ALA A 126 -38.85 -8.47 32.79
CA ALA A 126 -38.60 -7.04 32.96
C ALA A 126 -37.22 -6.76 33.60
N GLN A 127 -36.82 -7.56 34.59
CA GLN A 127 -35.50 -7.47 35.23
C GLN A 127 -34.37 -7.82 34.25
N ASP A 128 -34.54 -8.87 33.45
CA ASP A 128 -33.57 -9.25 32.41
C ASP A 128 -33.42 -8.12 31.38
N ARG A 129 -34.52 -7.50 30.96
CA ARG A 129 -34.48 -6.35 30.03
C ARG A 129 -33.76 -5.15 30.64
N GLU A 130 -33.97 -4.86 31.92
CA GLU A 130 -33.26 -3.79 32.63
C GLU A 130 -31.75 -4.08 32.71
N ALA A 131 -31.35 -5.31 33.02
CA ALA A 131 -29.96 -5.74 33.05
C ALA A 131 -29.27 -5.65 31.68
N VAL A 132 -29.98 -6.03 30.60
CA VAL A 132 -29.51 -5.88 29.22
C VAL A 132 -29.33 -4.41 28.86
N ASN A 133 -30.30 -3.55 29.20
CA ASN A 133 -30.21 -2.10 28.95
C ASN A 133 -29.03 -1.46 29.72
N ALA A 134 -28.83 -1.84 30.98
CA ALA A 134 -27.69 -1.35 31.77
C ALA A 134 -26.35 -1.79 31.18
N THR A 135 -26.26 -3.04 30.71
CA THR A 135 -25.07 -3.57 30.03
C THR A 135 -24.80 -2.82 28.73
N ALA A 136 -25.84 -2.58 27.92
CA ALA A 136 -25.72 -1.82 26.68
C ALA A 136 -25.25 -0.37 26.93
N ALA A 137 -25.74 0.29 27.97
CA ALA A 137 -25.30 1.63 28.35
C ALA A 137 -23.83 1.67 28.79
N ARG A 138 -23.36 0.66 29.53
CA ARG A 138 -21.95 0.52 29.90
C ARG A 138 -21.06 0.33 28.67
N VAL A 139 -21.42 -0.60 27.78
CA VAL A 139 -20.67 -0.84 26.53
C VAL A 139 -20.60 0.42 25.67
N ALA A 140 -21.69 1.19 25.57
CA ALA A 140 -21.70 2.47 24.85
C ALA A 140 -20.73 3.49 25.48
N THR A 141 -20.68 3.57 26.81
CA THR A 141 -19.78 4.46 27.55
C THR A 141 -18.31 4.06 27.39
N ASP A 142 -18.00 2.76 27.48
CA ASP A 142 -16.65 2.23 27.29
C ASP A 142 -16.17 2.45 25.84
N THR A 143 -17.06 2.24 24.86
CA THR A 143 -16.77 2.50 23.44
C THR A 143 -16.49 3.98 23.18
N ALA A 144 -17.28 4.88 23.77
CA ALA A 144 -17.04 6.32 23.66
C ALA A 144 -15.71 6.74 24.29
N SER A 145 -15.36 6.17 25.45
CA SER A 145 -14.10 6.44 26.16
C SER A 145 -12.89 5.92 25.38
N ALA A 146 -12.99 4.75 24.76
CA ALA A 146 -11.97 4.20 23.88
C ALA A 146 -11.76 5.07 22.64
N ALA A 147 -12.85 5.52 22.00
CA ALA A 147 -12.79 6.43 20.86
C ALA A 147 -12.13 7.78 21.21
N ALA A 148 -12.46 8.36 22.36
CA ALA A 148 -11.83 9.59 22.85
C ALA A 148 -10.33 9.40 23.11
N SER A 149 -9.93 8.26 23.69
CA SER A 149 -8.52 7.93 23.95
C SER A 149 -7.73 7.75 22.65
N ALA A 150 -8.32 7.09 21.64
CA ALA A 150 -7.73 6.94 20.32
C ALA A 150 -7.54 8.30 19.61
N ALA A 151 -8.53 9.19 19.70
CA ALA A 151 -8.43 10.54 19.13
C ALA A 151 -7.34 11.38 19.83
N ALA A 152 -7.18 11.26 21.15
CA ALA A 152 -6.11 11.94 21.89
C ALA A 152 -4.71 11.42 21.51
N ALA A 153 -4.58 10.11 21.27
CA ALA A 153 -3.34 9.49 20.79
C ALA A 153 -2.97 9.97 19.37
N ASP A 154 -3.94 10.01 18.45
CA ASP A 154 -3.75 10.55 17.09
C ASP A 154 -3.32 12.03 17.11
N ALA A 155 -3.99 12.85 17.92
CA ALA A 155 -3.61 14.26 18.09
C ALA A 155 -2.17 14.42 18.63
N SER A 156 -1.77 13.57 19.58
CA SER A 156 -0.40 13.57 20.13
C SER A 156 0.63 13.13 19.09
N ALA A 157 0.30 12.15 18.24
CA ALA A 157 1.16 11.72 17.15
C ALA A 157 1.39 12.83 16.11
N ARG A 158 0.33 13.53 15.70
CA ARG A 158 0.43 14.68 14.76
C ARG A 158 1.23 15.85 15.35
N ALA A 159 1.09 16.10 16.65
CA ALA A 159 1.89 17.11 17.35
C ALA A 159 3.39 16.74 17.35
N ALA A 160 3.72 15.47 17.57
CA ALA A 160 5.09 14.96 17.51
C ALA A 160 5.67 15.05 16.08
N GLU A 161 4.90 14.69 15.05
CA GLU A 161 5.30 14.81 13.64
C GLU A 161 5.58 16.28 13.27
N THR A 162 4.70 17.20 13.70
CA THR A 162 4.89 18.65 13.50
C THR A 162 6.16 19.14 14.19
N ALA A 163 6.41 18.73 15.44
CA ALA A 163 7.62 19.10 16.17
C ALA A 163 8.89 18.57 15.50
N ALA A 164 8.87 17.33 15.00
CA ALA A 164 9.96 16.74 14.24
C ALA A 164 10.22 17.50 12.93
N GLY A 165 9.16 17.88 12.21
CA GLY A 165 9.25 18.71 11.00
C GLY A 165 9.88 20.08 11.27
N VAL A 166 9.49 20.75 12.35
CA VAL A 166 10.09 22.04 12.77
C VAL A 166 11.56 21.86 13.16
N ALA A 167 11.92 20.79 13.87
CA ALA A 167 13.31 20.49 14.22
C ALA A 167 14.17 20.22 12.98
N ALA A 168 13.66 19.46 12.01
CA ALA A 168 14.33 19.21 10.74
C ALA A 168 14.54 20.50 9.94
N ALA A 169 13.52 21.38 9.87
CA ALA A 169 13.63 22.67 9.21
C ALA A 169 14.71 23.57 9.85
N LYS A 170 14.78 23.60 11.19
CA LYS A 170 15.84 24.32 11.92
C LYS A 170 17.23 23.75 11.65
N ALA A 171 17.37 22.43 11.56
CA ALA A 171 18.64 21.78 11.25
C ALA A 171 19.12 22.13 9.82
N VAL A 172 18.19 22.15 8.84
CA VAL A 172 18.51 22.57 7.46
C VAL A 172 18.94 24.04 7.42
N ALA A 173 18.25 24.93 8.12
CA ALA A 173 18.62 26.35 8.20
C ALA A 173 20.03 26.53 8.81
N ALA A 174 20.32 25.86 9.92
CA ALA A 174 21.65 25.90 10.55
C ALA A 174 22.75 25.33 9.63
N ALA A 175 22.47 24.28 8.86
CA ALA A 175 23.39 23.73 7.88
C ALA A 175 23.65 24.71 6.72
N ALA A 176 22.63 25.44 6.27
CA ALA A 176 22.78 26.47 5.24
C ALA A 176 23.64 27.65 5.73
N ASP A 177 23.41 28.11 6.96
CA ASP A 177 24.23 29.16 7.59
C ASP A 177 25.69 28.72 7.74
N ALA A 178 25.93 27.46 8.13
CA ALA A 178 27.28 26.90 8.25
C ALA A 178 27.98 26.79 6.89
N LEU A 179 27.26 26.44 5.82
CA LEU A 179 27.79 26.39 4.46
C LEU A 179 28.16 27.79 3.97
N ALA A 180 27.30 28.79 4.20
CA ALA A 180 27.59 30.18 3.85
C ALA A 180 28.85 30.69 4.57
N ALA A 181 28.98 30.42 5.88
CA ALA A 181 30.18 30.79 6.63
C ALA A 181 31.46 30.07 6.15
N ALA A 182 31.34 28.83 5.63
CA ALA A 182 32.47 28.11 5.06
C ALA A 182 32.90 28.72 3.71
N GLN A 183 31.95 29.10 2.86
CA GLN A 183 32.20 29.79 1.59
C GLN A 183 32.85 31.16 1.79
N ASP A 184 32.39 31.92 2.79
CA ASP A 184 33.01 33.20 3.15
C ASP A 184 34.47 33.02 3.59
N ARG A 185 34.77 31.95 4.35
CA ARG A 185 36.15 31.64 4.76
C ARG A 185 37.02 31.26 3.57
N GLU A 186 36.51 30.41 2.66
CA GLU A 186 37.23 30.05 1.43
C GLU A 186 37.52 31.29 0.56
N ALA A 187 36.58 32.23 0.47
CA ALA A 187 36.77 33.49 -0.25
C ALA A 187 37.86 34.36 0.41
N VAL A 188 37.91 34.43 1.74
CA VAL A 188 38.95 35.14 2.49
C VAL A 188 40.33 34.48 2.28
N ASP A 189 40.41 33.15 2.36
CA ASP A 189 41.65 32.41 2.14
C ASP A 189 42.16 32.57 0.69
N ALA A 190 41.25 32.51 -0.28
CA ALA A 190 41.57 32.78 -1.68
C ALA A 190 42.04 34.22 -1.91
N ALA A 191 41.42 35.20 -1.24
CA ALA A 191 41.87 36.59 -1.29
C ALA A 191 43.26 36.76 -0.67
N ALA A 192 43.53 36.12 0.47
CA ALA A 192 44.85 36.12 1.11
C ALA A 192 45.91 35.47 0.21
N ALA A 193 45.59 34.36 -0.46
CA ALA A 193 46.48 33.70 -1.40
C ALA A 193 46.80 34.58 -2.63
N ARG A 194 45.81 35.35 -3.13
CA ARG A 194 46.02 36.33 -4.19
C ARG A 194 46.94 37.46 -3.72
N VAL A 195 46.69 38.05 -2.55
CA VAL A 195 47.58 39.07 -1.98
C VAL A 195 49.00 38.55 -1.80
N ALA A 196 49.17 37.30 -1.34
CA ALA A 196 50.48 36.66 -1.23
C ALA A 196 51.15 36.48 -2.60
N THR A 197 50.40 36.06 -3.62
CA THR A 197 50.88 35.93 -5.00
C THR A 197 51.26 37.28 -5.60
N ASP A 198 50.45 38.31 -5.38
CA ASP A 198 50.69 39.66 -5.86
C ASP A 198 51.91 40.26 -5.17
N THR A 199 52.06 40.03 -3.87
CA THR A 199 53.25 40.44 -3.10
C THR A 199 54.51 39.71 -3.59
N ALA A 200 54.42 38.40 -3.83
CA ALA A 200 55.52 37.62 -4.39
C ALA A 200 55.87 38.06 -5.82
N SER A 201 54.87 38.40 -6.64
CA SER A 201 55.07 38.91 -7.99
C SER A 201 55.68 40.32 -7.98
N ALA A 202 55.25 41.19 -7.06
CA ALA A 202 55.85 42.51 -6.86
C ALA A 202 57.30 42.39 -6.37
N ALA A 203 57.58 41.48 -5.43
CA ALA A 203 58.93 41.18 -4.97
C ALA A 203 59.80 40.58 -6.08
N ALA A 204 59.25 39.69 -6.92
CA ALA A 204 59.92 39.13 -8.08
C ALA A 204 60.18 40.20 -9.15
N SER A 205 59.25 41.11 -9.40
CA SER A 205 59.44 42.25 -10.31
C SER A 205 60.46 43.26 -9.78
N ALA A 206 60.49 43.52 -8.46
CA ALA A 206 61.52 44.33 -7.83
C ALA A 206 62.89 43.64 -7.92
N SER A 207 62.95 42.34 -7.62
CA SER A 207 64.17 41.52 -7.76
C SER A 207 64.61 41.40 -9.22
N ALA A 208 63.69 41.37 -10.17
CA ALA A 208 63.97 41.37 -11.60
C ALA A 208 64.39 42.76 -12.09
N ALA A 209 63.86 43.85 -11.51
CA ALA A 209 64.35 45.20 -11.76
C ALA A 209 65.78 45.36 -11.24
N ASP A 210 66.06 44.92 -10.01
CA ASP A 210 67.40 44.87 -9.41
C ASP A 210 68.33 43.94 -10.19
N ALA A 211 67.86 42.75 -10.56
CA ALA A 211 68.61 41.81 -11.39
C ALA A 211 68.76 42.31 -12.81
N SER A 212 67.88 43.16 -13.35
CA SER A 212 68.04 43.81 -14.66
C SER A 212 68.98 45.00 -14.57
N ALA A 213 69.10 45.66 -13.41
CA ALA A 213 70.14 46.63 -13.14
C ALA A 213 71.51 45.93 -13.01
N GLN A 214 71.58 44.82 -12.27
CA GLN A 214 72.76 43.95 -12.17
C GLN A 214 73.05 43.20 -13.48
N SER A 215 72.05 42.88 -14.30
CA SER A 215 72.21 42.27 -15.63
C SER A 215 72.43 43.32 -16.69
N ALA A 216 72.13 44.60 -16.51
CA ALA A 216 72.71 45.65 -17.34
C ALA A 216 74.21 45.78 -17.03
N GLU A 217 74.61 45.51 -15.77
CA GLU A 217 76.00 45.30 -15.36
C GLU A 217 76.60 43.95 -15.84
N THR A 218 75.80 42.88 -15.95
CA THR A 218 76.27 41.50 -16.25
C THR A 218 75.94 41.01 -17.67
N ALA A 219 75.10 41.70 -18.46
CA ALA A 219 74.85 41.50 -19.90
C ALA A 219 75.88 42.25 -20.76
N ALA A 220 76.81 42.95 -20.12
CA ALA A 220 78.17 43.05 -20.61
C ALA A 220 78.94 41.70 -20.56
N GLY A 221 78.36 40.63 -19.97
CA GLY A 221 79.07 39.40 -19.58
C GLY A 221 78.48 38.05 -20.02
N ILE A 222 77.17 37.75 -19.93
CA ILE A 222 76.73 36.33 -20.08
C ILE A 222 75.39 36.17 -20.83
N ALA A 223 75.48 35.90 -22.13
CA ALA A 223 74.45 35.18 -22.87
C ALA A 223 74.73 33.67 -22.80
N ARG A 224 73.78 32.86 -22.29
CA ARG A 224 73.49 31.44 -22.66
C ARG A 224 72.74 30.68 -21.54
N SER A 225 71.51 30.26 -21.83
CA SER A 225 71.06 28.88 -21.57
C SER A 225 69.78 28.57 -22.36
N PRO A 226 69.76 27.57 -23.26
CA PRO A 226 68.59 27.21 -24.05
C PRO A 226 67.91 25.95 -23.49
N ALA A 227 66.71 26.06 -22.93
CA ALA A 227 65.82 24.93 -22.69
C ALA A 227 64.76 24.83 -23.81
N ALA A 228 65.18 25.00 -25.06
CA ALA A 228 64.31 24.82 -26.21
C ALA A 228 64.33 23.34 -26.62
N SER A 229 63.21 22.65 -26.45
CA SER A 229 62.96 21.32 -27.03
C SER A 229 63.31 21.33 -28.53
N LEU A 230 64.33 20.57 -28.96
CA LEU A 230 64.71 20.47 -30.37
C LEU A 230 63.71 19.61 -31.15
N TYR A 231 63.27 20.13 -32.30
CA TYR A 231 62.42 19.42 -33.26
C TYR A 231 63.30 18.87 -34.39
N GLY A 232 63.36 17.55 -34.55
CA GLY A 232 64.24 16.89 -35.52
C GLY A 232 63.51 16.47 -36.80
N ALA A 233 64.23 16.49 -37.93
CA ALA A 233 63.73 15.93 -39.19
C ALA A 233 63.73 14.39 -39.11
N CYS A 234 62.58 13.75 -39.32
CA CYS A 234 62.40 12.30 -39.17
C CYS A 234 62.48 11.57 -40.52
N GLY A 235 63.13 10.40 -40.55
CA GLY A 235 63.14 9.45 -41.65
C GLY A 235 63.08 7.99 -41.16
N GLY A 236 63.45 7.04 -42.02
CA GLY A 236 63.56 5.62 -41.68
C GLY A 236 62.33 4.77 -42.02
N SER A 237 62.15 3.66 -41.32
CA SER A 237 60.99 2.76 -41.44
C SER A 237 60.16 2.74 -40.15
N ALA A 238 59.01 2.05 -40.16
CA ALA A 238 58.12 1.89 -39.00
C ALA A 238 58.84 1.49 -37.69
N ASN A 239 59.86 0.64 -37.79
CA ASN A 239 60.55 0.06 -36.63
C ASN A 239 62.04 0.46 -36.54
N ALA A 240 62.53 1.27 -37.48
CA ALA A 240 63.90 1.78 -37.50
C ALA A 240 63.89 3.26 -37.87
N ILE A 241 63.69 4.11 -36.87
CA ILE A 241 63.47 5.54 -37.01
C ILE A 241 64.81 6.27 -36.98
N THR A 242 64.98 7.24 -37.87
CA THR A 242 66.13 8.14 -37.86
C THR A 242 65.66 9.57 -37.63
N VAL A 243 66.33 10.32 -36.77
CA VAL A 243 66.03 11.73 -36.51
C VAL A 243 67.32 12.55 -36.60
N THR A 244 67.30 13.61 -37.41
CA THR A 244 68.42 14.55 -37.51
C THR A 244 68.09 15.82 -36.72
N THR A 245 68.83 16.06 -35.64
CA THR A 245 68.68 17.24 -34.76
C THR A 245 69.89 18.18 -34.80
N GLY A 246 71.01 17.75 -35.37
CA GLY A 246 72.26 18.53 -35.39
C GLY A 246 73.03 18.48 -34.06
N LEU A 247 72.74 17.51 -33.19
CA LEU A 247 73.45 17.32 -31.94
C LEU A 247 74.81 16.64 -32.21
N SER A 248 75.85 17.10 -31.52
CA SER A 248 77.18 16.51 -31.57
C SER A 248 77.33 15.25 -30.70
N GLY A 249 76.31 14.93 -29.90
CA GLY A 249 76.24 13.75 -29.04
C GLY A 249 74.94 13.71 -28.24
N ILE A 250 74.59 12.54 -27.73
CA ILE A 250 73.39 12.34 -26.89
C ILE A 250 73.84 12.19 -25.43
N ALA A 251 73.42 13.11 -24.57
CA ALA A 251 73.60 12.99 -23.13
C ALA A 251 72.34 12.40 -22.47
N ILE A 252 72.49 11.83 -21.28
CA ILE A 252 71.34 11.41 -20.47
C ILE A 252 70.44 12.62 -20.22
N GLY A 253 69.12 12.44 -20.41
CA GLY A 253 68.14 13.50 -20.27
C GLY A 253 67.88 14.30 -21.54
N THR A 254 68.64 14.08 -22.64
CA THR A 254 68.32 14.67 -23.94
C THR A 254 66.89 14.34 -24.33
N GLU A 255 66.10 15.38 -24.62
CA GLU A 255 64.74 15.27 -25.10
C GLU A 255 64.65 15.79 -26.53
N ILE A 256 64.04 15.00 -27.41
CA ILE A 256 63.78 15.37 -28.79
C ILE A 256 62.30 15.20 -29.10
N ARG A 257 61.80 16.01 -30.03
CA ARG A 257 60.48 15.83 -30.63
C ARG A 257 60.62 15.50 -32.11
N PHE A 258 59.85 14.51 -32.56
CA PHE A 258 59.82 14.12 -33.96
C PHE A 258 58.43 13.64 -34.36
N ARG A 259 58.11 13.74 -35.65
CA ARG A 259 56.90 13.15 -36.25
C ARG A 259 57.30 12.01 -37.17
N ALA A 260 56.90 10.79 -36.82
CA ALA A 260 57.24 9.61 -37.61
C ALA A 260 56.51 9.61 -38.97
N ILE A 261 57.17 9.06 -40.00
CA ILE A 261 56.58 8.89 -41.33
C ILE A 261 55.77 7.58 -41.46
N ALA A 262 55.93 6.65 -40.52
CA ALA A 262 55.15 5.42 -40.42
C ALA A 262 54.88 5.08 -38.96
N ALA A 263 53.72 4.50 -38.66
CA ALA A 263 53.42 3.96 -37.34
C ALA A 263 54.23 2.67 -37.12
N ASN A 264 54.71 2.45 -35.90
CA ASN A 264 55.48 1.24 -35.60
C ASN A 264 54.58 -0.01 -35.64
N THR A 265 55.09 -1.11 -36.17
CA THR A 265 54.36 -2.39 -36.23
C THR A 265 54.83 -3.38 -35.15
N GLY A 266 55.82 -2.98 -34.34
CA GLY A 266 56.38 -3.76 -33.25
C GLY A 266 57.47 -2.98 -32.50
N PRO A 267 58.45 -3.67 -31.91
CA PRO A 267 59.60 -3.03 -31.26
C PRO A 267 60.31 -2.10 -32.25
N ALA A 268 60.60 -0.87 -31.83
CA ALA A 268 61.25 0.14 -32.66
C ALA A 268 62.61 0.57 -32.08
N THR A 269 63.51 1.02 -32.95
CA THR A 269 64.76 1.70 -32.58
C THR A 269 64.76 3.13 -33.09
N LEU A 270 65.49 4.01 -32.42
CA LEU A 270 65.70 5.41 -32.79
C LEU A 270 67.19 5.71 -32.88
N THR A 271 67.62 6.15 -34.06
CA THR A 271 68.97 6.68 -34.33
C THR A 271 68.88 8.20 -34.42
N VAL A 272 69.64 8.92 -33.60
CA VAL A 272 69.68 10.39 -33.64
C VAL A 272 71.06 10.84 -34.11
N ASP A 273 71.13 11.67 -35.15
CA ASP A 273 72.39 12.23 -35.66
C ASP A 273 73.53 11.20 -35.87
N GLY A 274 73.17 9.96 -36.25
CA GLY A 274 74.14 8.90 -36.55
C GLY A 274 74.72 8.15 -35.34
N THR A 275 74.21 8.33 -34.12
CA THR A 275 74.71 7.65 -32.90
C THR A 275 74.47 6.13 -32.83
N GLY A 276 73.94 5.52 -33.89
CA GLY A 276 73.50 4.13 -33.90
C GLY A 276 72.07 3.93 -33.39
N ALA A 277 71.52 2.76 -33.69
CA ALA A 277 70.13 2.41 -33.38
C ALA A 277 69.98 2.03 -31.90
N ILE A 278 69.27 2.86 -31.14
CA ILE A 278 69.00 2.63 -29.72
C ILE A 278 67.53 2.14 -29.56
N PRO A 279 67.24 1.07 -28.81
CA PRO A 279 65.88 0.58 -28.63
C PRO A 279 64.96 1.58 -27.94
N CYS A 280 63.72 1.65 -28.41
CA CYS A 280 62.66 2.48 -27.83
C CYS A 280 61.84 1.68 -26.80
N ARG A 281 61.48 2.34 -25.69
CA ARG A 281 60.65 1.83 -24.61
C ARG A 281 59.47 2.76 -24.35
N THR A 282 58.39 2.22 -23.82
CA THR A 282 57.28 3.02 -23.30
C THR A 282 57.71 3.78 -22.04
N ILE A 283 56.91 4.73 -21.57
CA ILE A 283 57.16 5.41 -20.29
C ILE A 283 57.15 4.46 -19.07
N THR A 284 56.64 3.24 -19.22
CA THR A 284 56.63 2.18 -18.21
C THR A 284 57.81 1.21 -18.34
N GLY A 285 58.70 1.42 -19.32
CA GLY A 285 59.85 0.55 -19.58
C GLY A 285 59.54 -0.70 -20.42
N ALA A 286 58.29 -0.88 -20.87
CA ALA A 286 57.91 -2.00 -21.72
C ALA A 286 58.52 -1.85 -23.13
N VAL A 287 58.68 -2.98 -23.84
CA VAL A 287 58.99 -2.95 -25.27
C VAL A 287 57.86 -2.20 -25.99
N LEU A 288 58.20 -1.36 -26.97
CA LEU A 288 57.22 -0.55 -27.66
C LEU A 288 56.16 -1.42 -28.37
N PRO A 289 54.86 -1.29 -28.04
CA PRO A 289 53.80 -2.02 -28.71
C PRO A 289 53.49 -1.44 -30.08
N ALA A 290 52.94 -2.24 -30.98
CA ALA A 290 52.50 -1.76 -32.29
C ALA A 290 51.52 -0.58 -32.16
N GLY A 291 51.71 0.47 -32.96
CA GLY A 291 50.88 1.67 -32.95
C GLY A 291 51.17 2.67 -31.81
N TYR A 292 52.22 2.47 -31.02
CA TYR A 292 52.63 3.45 -30.00
C TYR A 292 53.10 4.77 -30.64
N ILE A 293 53.88 4.67 -31.71
CA ILE A 293 54.34 5.79 -32.52
C ILE A 293 53.30 6.05 -33.61
N ARG A 294 52.84 7.30 -33.70
CA ARG A 294 51.79 7.73 -34.64
C ARG A 294 52.38 8.70 -35.65
N THR A 295 51.80 8.74 -36.85
CA THR A 295 52.25 9.64 -37.93
C THR A 295 51.58 11.02 -37.87
N THR A 296 50.48 11.14 -37.13
CA THR A 296 49.65 12.35 -37.09
C THR A 296 49.99 13.31 -35.95
N VAL A 297 50.84 12.87 -35.01
CA VAL A 297 51.22 13.65 -33.83
C VAL A 297 52.71 13.51 -33.56
N ASP A 298 53.24 14.42 -32.76
CA ASP A 298 54.65 14.40 -32.39
C ASP A 298 54.87 13.39 -31.25
N THR A 299 56.01 12.71 -31.32
CA THR A 299 56.50 11.80 -30.29
C THR A 299 57.65 12.49 -29.57
N VAL A 300 57.59 12.48 -28.23
CA VAL A 300 58.67 12.98 -27.39
C VAL A 300 59.54 11.79 -27.00
N ALA A 301 60.83 11.84 -27.31
CA ALA A 301 61.79 10.81 -26.93
C ALA A 301 62.78 11.41 -25.93
N ARG A 302 62.90 10.79 -24.75
CA ARG A 302 63.92 11.15 -23.74
C ARG A 302 64.93 10.02 -23.60
N TYR A 303 66.21 10.33 -23.69
CA TYR A 303 67.27 9.35 -23.52
C TYR A 303 67.56 9.14 -22.02
N ASP A 304 67.52 7.91 -21.54
CA ASP A 304 67.81 7.56 -20.14
C ASP A 304 69.26 7.07 -19.91
N GLY A 305 70.06 7.00 -20.97
CA GLY A 305 71.42 6.44 -20.96
C GLY A 305 71.52 5.02 -21.53
N THR A 306 70.41 4.33 -21.74
CA THR A 306 70.38 2.97 -22.34
C THR A 306 69.31 2.86 -23.43
N TYR A 307 68.14 3.45 -23.22
CA TYR A 307 66.98 3.41 -24.10
C TYR A 307 66.47 4.81 -24.42
N TRP A 308 65.70 4.89 -25.51
CA TRP A 308 64.80 6.02 -25.72
C TRP A 308 63.47 5.74 -25.05
N VAL A 309 63.09 6.56 -24.07
CA VAL A 309 61.78 6.49 -23.41
C VAL A 309 60.82 7.41 -24.15
N LEU A 310 59.80 6.83 -24.78
CA LEU A 310 58.88 7.56 -25.64
C LEU A 310 57.61 7.96 -24.89
N GLY A 311 57.36 9.25 -24.81
CA GLY A 311 56.06 9.82 -24.50
C GLY A 311 55.21 9.94 -25.75
N ARG A 312 53.93 9.60 -25.65
CA ARG A 312 52.94 9.86 -26.70
C ARG A 312 51.86 10.79 -26.17
N GLU A 313 51.36 11.64 -27.06
CA GLU A 313 50.12 12.36 -26.77
C GLU A 313 48.96 11.38 -26.58
N ILE A 314 47.95 11.84 -25.85
CA ILE A 314 46.70 11.11 -25.68
C ILE A 314 46.06 10.90 -27.08
N GLU A 315 45.66 9.66 -27.37
CA GLU A 315 44.88 9.36 -28.58
C GLU A 315 43.41 9.31 -28.20
N ARG A 316 42.58 10.00 -28.98
CA ARG A 316 41.13 9.97 -28.84
C ARG A 316 40.50 9.57 -30.16
N GLY A 317 39.42 8.83 -30.09
CA GLY A 317 38.62 8.50 -31.26
C GLY A 317 37.19 8.15 -30.87
N SER A 318 36.30 8.17 -31.87
CA SER A 318 34.89 7.89 -31.70
C SER A 318 34.37 7.09 -32.89
N ASN A 319 33.45 6.16 -32.64
CA ASN A 319 32.69 5.47 -33.68
C ASN A 319 31.25 5.19 -33.19
N GLY A 320 30.45 4.46 -33.96
CA GLY A 320 29.07 4.13 -33.59
C GLY A 320 28.92 3.34 -32.28
N ALA A 321 30.01 2.79 -31.76
CA ALA A 321 30.05 2.02 -30.52
C ALA A 321 30.57 2.84 -29.32
N GLY A 322 30.86 4.14 -29.48
CA GLY A 322 31.26 5.04 -28.40
C GLY A 322 32.56 5.79 -28.68
N GLU A 323 33.18 6.25 -27.60
CA GLU A 323 34.42 7.01 -27.60
C GLU A 323 35.52 6.24 -26.86
N TYR A 324 36.78 6.46 -27.25
CA TYR A 324 37.93 5.92 -26.54
C TYR A 324 39.03 6.96 -26.33
N GLU A 325 39.80 6.76 -25.27
CA GLU A 325 41.04 7.46 -24.96
C GLU A 325 42.16 6.44 -24.68
N ARG A 326 43.32 6.58 -25.34
CA ARG A 326 44.53 5.78 -25.07
C ARG A 326 45.67 6.66 -24.59
N ARG A 327 46.23 6.30 -23.45
CA ARG A 327 47.30 7.02 -22.77
C ARG A 327 48.66 6.34 -22.93
N ALA A 328 49.71 7.12 -22.72
CA ALA A 328 51.10 6.65 -22.83
C ALA A 328 51.43 5.55 -21.81
N ASP A 329 50.79 5.55 -20.65
CA ASP A 329 50.97 4.55 -19.59
C ASP A 329 50.31 3.19 -19.89
N GLY A 330 49.67 3.06 -21.05
CA GLY A 330 48.95 1.86 -21.47
C GLY A 330 47.50 1.80 -21.03
N ALA A 331 47.00 2.79 -20.27
CA ALA A 331 45.58 2.86 -19.95
C ALA A 331 44.76 3.18 -21.20
N GLN A 332 43.67 2.43 -21.39
CA GLN A 332 42.62 2.73 -22.35
C GLN A 332 41.31 2.90 -21.58
N ILE A 333 40.55 3.93 -21.95
CA ILE A 333 39.23 4.21 -21.42
C ILE A 333 38.27 4.20 -22.60
N CYS A 334 37.17 3.48 -22.50
CA CYS A 334 36.09 3.51 -23.47
C CYS A 334 34.79 3.93 -22.78
N THR A 335 34.03 4.82 -23.42
CA THR A 335 32.76 5.33 -22.91
C THR A 335 31.67 5.23 -23.97
N TYR A 336 30.45 4.92 -23.55
CA TYR A 336 29.30 4.81 -24.45
C TYR A 336 27.99 5.06 -23.71
N SER A 337 26.99 5.66 -24.36
CA SER A 337 25.65 5.84 -23.80
C SER A 337 24.63 5.13 -24.69
N ALA A 338 24.10 4.01 -24.20
CA ALA A 338 23.11 3.19 -24.89
C ALA A 338 21.70 3.78 -24.74
N VAL A 339 21.43 4.91 -25.41
CA VAL A 339 20.18 5.66 -25.25
C VAL A 339 18.98 4.85 -25.73
N GLY A 340 18.09 4.47 -24.79
CA GLY A 340 16.88 3.72 -25.09
C GLY A 340 17.11 2.35 -25.74
N ALA A 341 18.31 1.77 -25.59
CA ALA A 341 18.70 0.54 -26.26
C ALA A 341 18.73 -0.68 -25.33
N ALA A 342 18.88 -0.47 -24.01
CA ALA A 342 18.76 -1.57 -23.06
C ALA A 342 17.27 -1.95 -22.94
N GLY A 343 16.96 -3.18 -23.32
CA GLY A 343 15.59 -3.66 -23.50
C GLY A 343 14.74 -3.69 -22.22
N PRO A 344 13.43 -3.94 -22.35
CA PRO A 344 12.50 -3.88 -21.24
C PRO A 344 12.73 -5.00 -20.24
N ILE A 345 12.36 -4.76 -18.98
CA ILE A 345 12.49 -5.69 -17.85
C ILE A 345 11.20 -6.52 -17.76
N MET A 346 11.10 -7.58 -18.56
CA MET A 346 9.84 -8.30 -18.79
C MET A 346 9.91 -9.81 -18.52
N THR A 347 11.09 -10.36 -18.24
CA THR A 347 11.25 -11.78 -17.94
C THR A 347 11.28 -12.00 -16.44
N ALA A 348 10.31 -12.75 -15.90
CA ALA A 348 10.29 -13.12 -14.49
C ALA A 348 11.41 -14.13 -14.17
N GLU A 349 12.11 -13.91 -13.06
CA GLU A 349 13.17 -14.77 -12.52
C GLU A 349 12.93 -14.88 -10.99
N GLY A 350 12.02 -15.77 -10.60
CA GLY A 350 11.56 -15.84 -9.21
C GLY A 350 10.78 -14.60 -8.79
N ALA A 351 11.23 -13.92 -7.73
CA ALA A 351 10.60 -12.71 -7.19
C ALA A 351 11.11 -11.40 -7.81
N ILE A 352 12.02 -11.48 -8.78
CA ILE A 352 12.55 -10.32 -9.51
C ILE A 352 12.26 -10.46 -11.00
N TRP A 353 12.37 -9.36 -11.72
CA TRP A 353 12.25 -9.30 -13.18
C TRP A 353 13.60 -8.91 -13.78
N ARG A 354 13.90 -9.42 -14.96
CA ARG A 354 15.12 -9.10 -15.72
C ARG A 354 14.85 -8.74 -17.17
N SER A 355 15.77 -7.98 -17.76
CA SER A 355 15.80 -7.72 -19.20
C SER A 355 16.49 -8.85 -19.98
N THR A 356 16.40 -8.79 -21.31
CA THR A 356 17.39 -9.43 -22.18
C THR A 356 18.76 -8.76 -21.99
N GLU A 357 19.82 -9.50 -22.29
CA GLU A 357 21.18 -8.96 -22.20
C GLU A 357 21.46 -8.03 -23.38
N TYR A 358 21.90 -6.81 -23.10
CA TYR A 358 22.34 -5.85 -24.10
C TYR A 358 23.86 -5.91 -24.22
N SER A 359 24.37 -6.12 -25.44
CA SER A 359 25.80 -6.20 -25.71
C SER A 359 26.34 -4.88 -26.25
N TRP A 360 27.39 -4.39 -25.60
CA TRP A 360 28.17 -3.23 -26.02
C TRP A 360 29.51 -3.69 -26.61
N THR A 361 29.75 -3.36 -27.88
CA THR A 361 31.07 -3.50 -28.51
C THR A 361 31.92 -2.29 -28.17
N PHE A 362 33.13 -2.48 -27.67
CA PHE A 362 34.00 -1.35 -27.37
C PHE A 362 34.44 -0.62 -28.64
N PRO A 363 34.56 0.72 -28.61
CA PRO A 363 35.06 1.49 -29.75
C PRO A 363 36.53 1.21 -30.08
N ALA A 364 37.29 0.64 -29.14
CA ALA A 364 38.63 0.10 -29.35
C ALA A 364 38.82 -1.17 -28.49
N SER A 365 39.52 -2.19 -29.01
CA SER A 365 39.83 -3.42 -28.27
C SER A 365 40.89 -3.19 -27.18
N PHE A 366 40.78 -3.92 -26.08
CA PHE A 366 41.79 -4.03 -25.03
C PHE A 366 42.75 -5.20 -25.32
N THR A 367 43.87 -5.29 -24.59
CA THR A 367 44.86 -6.37 -24.75
C THR A 367 44.39 -7.68 -24.13
N ALA A 368 43.75 -7.60 -22.96
CA ALA A 368 43.35 -8.76 -22.18
C ALA A 368 42.14 -8.45 -21.29
N THR A 369 41.38 -9.47 -20.94
CA THR A 369 40.21 -9.35 -20.06
C THR A 369 40.57 -9.28 -18.57
N GLY A 370 41.73 -9.84 -18.16
CA GLY A 370 42.12 -9.91 -16.75
C GLY A 370 42.36 -8.56 -16.06
N ASN A 371 42.67 -7.52 -16.85
CA ASN A 371 42.90 -6.15 -16.38
C ASN A 371 41.82 -5.17 -16.89
N LEU A 372 40.67 -5.70 -17.32
CA LEU A 372 39.58 -4.91 -17.88
C LEU A 372 38.46 -4.77 -16.84
N ALA A 373 38.24 -3.55 -16.37
CA ALA A 373 37.14 -3.18 -15.51
C ALA A 373 36.03 -2.54 -16.35
N VAL A 374 34.81 -3.03 -16.26
CA VAL A 374 33.65 -2.47 -16.96
C VAL A 374 32.56 -2.15 -15.96
N ASN A 375 32.00 -0.94 -16.07
CA ASN A 375 30.88 -0.46 -15.31
C ASN A 375 29.77 0.00 -16.25
N GLY A 376 28.54 -0.10 -15.77
CA GLY A 376 27.36 0.49 -16.41
C GLY A 376 26.55 1.20 -15.34
N SER A 377 26.05 2.38 -15.66
CA SER A 377 25.18 3.18 -14.81
C SER A 377 23.84 3.39 -15.49
N LEU A 378 22.76 3.04 -14.81
CA LEU A 378 21.40 3.16 -15.34
C LEU A 378 20.88 4.59 -15.14
N ARG A 379 20.49 5.29 -16.22
CA ARG A 379 19.81 6.60 -16.13
C ARG A 379 18.31 6.39 -15.99
N THR A 380 17.83 6.20 -14.78
CA THR A 380 16.39 6.06 -14.51
C THR A 380 16.00 6.58 -13.14
N GLY A 381 14.75 7.04 -13.01
CA GLY A 381 14.10 7.28 -11.72
C GLY A 381 13.36 6.04 -11.19
N ALA A 382 13.30 4.96 -11.95
CA ALA A 382 12.68 3.71 -11.51
C ALA A 382 13.59 2.95 -10.54
N ALA A 383 12.99 2.15 -9.65
CA ALA A 383 13.72 1.24 -8.77
C ALA A 383 14.26 0.02 -9.55
N ALA A 384 15.31 0.24 -10.33
CA ALA A 384 15.98 -0.76 -11.15
C ALA A 384 17.50 -0.69 -10.95
N TRP A 385 18.17 -1.82 -11.12
CA TRP A 385 19.63 -1.93 -11.04
C TRP A 385 20.15 -2.76 -12.21
N ASN A 386 21.47 -2.78 -12.40
CA ASN A 386 22.11 -3.49 -13.49
C ASN A 386 23.26 -4.35 -13.02
N LYS A 387 23.53 -5.41 -13.79
CA LYS A 387 24.75 -6.22 -13.70
C LYS A 387 25.48 -6.11 -15.02
N VAL A 388 26.76 -5.78 -14.97
CA VAL A 388 27.64 -5.73 -16.15
C VAL A 388 28.67 -6.84 -16.05
N ARG A 389 29.02 -7.43 -17.21
CA ARG A 389 30.13 -8.37 -17.32
C ARG A 389 30.94 -8.13 -18.58
N VAL A 390 32.24 -8.41 -18.50
CA VAL A 390 33.12 -8.48 -19.67
C VAL A 390 32.79 -9.76 -20.44
N THR A 391 32.58 -9.64 -21.75
CA THR A 391 32.34 -10.79 -22.64
C THR A 391 33.54 -11.09 -23.54
N GLY A 392 34.43 -10.11 -23.73
CA GLY A 392 35.69 -10.29 -24.44
C GLY A 392 36.57 -9.04 -24.38
N ILE A 393 37.68 -9.06 -25.09
CA ILE A 393 38.58 -7.89 -25.19
C ILE A 393 37.98 -6.73 -25.99
N SER A 394 36.89 -6.97 -26.72
CA SER A 394 36.21 -6.00 -27.57
C SER A 394 34.72 -5.83 -27.21
N SER A 395 34.24 -6.43 -26.13
CA SER A 395 32.83 -6.35 -25.75
C SER A 395 32.56 -6.56 -24.25
N ALA A 396 31.46 -5.96 -23.82
CA ALA A 396 30.81 -6.23 -22.54
C ALA A 396 29.30 -6.34 -22.73
N SER A 397 28.63 -6.86 -21.72
CA SER A 397 27.18 -6.97 -21.72
C SER A 397 26.57 -6.53 -20.40
N VAL A 398 25.36 -5.98 -20.47
CA VAL A 398 24.57 -5.57 -19.31
C VAL A 398 23.23 -6.29 -19.29
N MET A 399 22.78 -6.62 -18.08
CA MET A 399 21.43 -7.07 -17.79
C MET A 399 20.83 -6.18 -16.73
N LEU A 400 19.57 -5.78 -16.91
CA LEU A 400 18.82 -4.95 -15.99
C LEU A 400 17.89 -5.81 -15.13
N PHE A 401 17.63 -5.35 -13.91
CA PHE A 401 16.79 -6.03 -12.94
C PHE A 401 15.88 -5.02 -12.21
N ALA A 402 14.70 -5.46 -11.81
CA ALA A 402 13.78 -4.69 -10.99
C ALA A 402 12.85 -5.61 -10.19
N ALA A 403 12.20 -5.06 -9.15
CA ALA A 403 11.17 -5.79 -8.39
C ALA A 403 9.85 -5.96 -9.17
N ASN A 404 9.59 -5.07 -10.13
CA ASN A 404 8.39 -5.07 -10.97
C ASN A 404 8.78 -5.16 -12.44
N SER A 405 7.88 -5.69 -13.28
CA SER A 405 8.06 -5.63 -14.72
C SER A 405 8.02 -4.18 -15.21
N ASN A 406 8.80 -3.87 -16.25
CA ASN A 406 8.84 -2.55 -16.86
C ASN A 406 9.02 -2.66 -18.37
N VAL A 407 8.05 -2.14 -19.11
CA VAL A 407 8.01 -2.19 -20.58
C VAL A 407 8.89 -1.13 -21.25
N ASN A 408 9.46 -0.20 -20.48
CA ASN A 408 10.29 0.86 -21.04
C ASN A 408 11.67 0.33 -21.41
N ASN A 409 12.25 0.89 -22.47
CA ASN A 409 13.68 0.78 -22.70
C ASN A 409 14.42 1.77 -21.79
N PHE A 410 15.63 1.41 -21.41
CA PHE A 410 16.46 2.21 -20.52
C PHE A 410 17.70 2.72 -21.22
N THR A 411 18.20 3.85 -20.71
CA THR A 411 19.52 4.37 -21.07
C THR A 411 20.54 3.89 -20.06
N VAL A 412 21.63 3.28 -20.55
CA VAL A 412 22.76 2.84 -19.73
C VAL A 412 24.02 3.55 -20.22
N ASP A 413 24.70 4.25 -19.31
CA ASP A 413 26.03 4.79 -19.54
C ASP A 413 27.07 3.74 -19.19
N PHE A 414 27.95 3.42 -20.12
CA PHE A 414 29.02 2.49 -19.94
C PHE A 414 30.38 3.19 -19.83
N ASN A 415 31.24 2.61 -19.00
CA ASN A 415 32.66 2.93 -18.93
C ASN A 415 33.46 1.63 -18.82
N ALA A 416 34.48 1.48 -19.66
CA ALA A 416 35.43 0.38 -19.61
C ALA A 416 36.85 0.92 -19.50
N ILE A 417 37.61 0.43 -18.52
CA ILE A 417 39.01 0.83 -18.29
C ILE A 417 39.87 -0.42 -18.30
N GLY A 418 40.95 -0.41 -19.08
CA GLY A 418 41.87 -1.52 -19.19
C GLY A 418 43.19 -1.14 -19.83
N ARG A 419 43.94 -2.14 -20.31
CA ARG A 419 45.21 -1.94 -21.01
C ARG A 419 45.03 -2.08 -22.53
N TRP A 420 45.70 -1.23 -23.31
CA TRP A 420 45.76 -1.36 -24.77
C TRP A 420 47.08 -1.95 -25.30
N TYR A 421 48.07 -2.13 -24.41
CA TYR A 421 49.26 -2.94 -24.64
C TYR A 421 49.71 -3.70 -23.40
#